data_AF-A0A084BAW6-F1
#
_entry.id   AF-A0A084BAW6-F1
#
_cell.length_a   1.000
_cell.length_b   1.000
_cell.length_c   1.000
_cell.angle_alpha   90.00
_cell.angle_beta   90.00
_cell.angle_gamma   90.00
#
_symmetry.space_group_name_H-M   'P 1'
#
loop_
_entity.id
_entity.type
_entity.pdbx_description
1 polymer ?
#
loop_
_entity_poly.entity_id
_entity_poly.type
_entity_poly.pdbx_seq_one_letter_code
_entity_poly.pdbx_strand_id
1 'polypeptide(L)'
;MVSFRTIALWATSALAAALSERQIDIPDDWTWSVENWHAGCQRTCYYNFNVTIPSIEGQVLGAKAYCSGAESDDRFVHCQILEGANNPVAAKLLARPEGGNGGVPQQFAVSFQKSSYEGSPAYNFTAYNSTTYNAFVAPLMNFDMKPTEVLGTL
;
A
#
# COMPACT_ATOMS: atom_id res chain seq x y z
N MET A 1 65.01 29.67 -13.11
CA MET A 1 64.35 29.37 -11.81
C MET A 1 63.03 28.69 -12.10
N VAL A 2 62.88 27.48 -11.58
CA VAL A 2 61.76 26.56 -11.84
C VAL A 2 60.71 26.77 -10.74
N SER A 3 59.43 26.85 -11.08
CA SER A 3 58.34 26.82 -10.09
C SER A 3 57.29 25.80 -10.54
N PHE A 4 57.30 24.64 -9.91
CA PHE A 4 56.25 23.62 -10.03
C PHE A 4 55.17 23.92 -8.99
N ARG A 5 53.92 24.10 -9.42
CA ARG A 5 52.75 24.14 -8.53
C ARG A 5 52.07 22.78 -8.57
N THR A 6 52.22 22.01 -7.50
CA THR A 6 51.56 20.73 -7.29
C THR A 6 50.13 20.97 -6.81
N ILE A 7 49.13 20.58 -7.59
CA ILE A 7 47.71 20.59 -7.18
C ILE A 7 47.37 19.18 -6.70
N ALA A 8 47.14 19.02 -5.40
CA ALA A 8 46.64 17.77 -4.81
C ALA A 8 45.11 17.74 -4.88
N LEU A 9 44.56 16.94 -5.79
CA LEU A 9 43.14 16.61 -5.84
C LEU A 9 42.85 15.43 -4.91
N TRP A 10 42.21 15.71 -3.78
CA TRP A 10 41.62 14.68 -2.92
C TRP A 10 40.25 14.32 -3.50
N ALA A 11 40.19 13.20 -4.23
CA ALA A 11 38.91 12.62 -4.63
C ALA A 11 38.33 11.86 -3.42
N THR A 12 37.40 12.49 -2.69
CA THR A 12 36.56 11.78 -1.72
C THR A 12 35.60 10.88 -2.49
N SER A 13 35.92 9.60 -2.57
CA SER A 13 35.01 8.57 -3.05
C SER A 13 33.81 8.49 -2.09
N ALA A 14 32.68 9.08 -2.47
CA ALA A 14 31.42 8.81 -1.80
C ALA A 14 31.06 7.34 -2.09
N LEU A 15 31.30 6.46 -1.12
CA LEU A 15 30.75 5.11 -1.10
C LEU A 15 29.24 5.27 -0.93
N ALA A 16 28.53 5.41 -2.06
CA ALA A 16 27.12 5.08 -2.11
C ALA A 16 27.03 3.58 -1.83
N ALA A 17 26.90 3.23 -0.55
CA ALA A 17 26.49 1.88 -0.18
C ALA A 17 25.13 1.68 -0.83
N ALA A 18 25.12 0.89 -1.91
CA ALA A 18 23.88 0.35 -2.45
C ALA A 18 23.28 -0.49 -1.32
N LEU A 19 22.33 0.11 -0.60
CA LEU A 19 21.40 -0.61 0.26
C LEU A 19 20.68 -1.58 -0.68
N SER A 20 21.19 -2.81 -0.77
CA SER A 20 20.42 -3.92 -1.27
C SER A 20 19.30 -4.13 -0.26
N GLU A 21 18.19 -3.40 -0.43
CA GLU A 21 16.93 -3.80 0.20
C GLU A 21 16.75 -5.27 -0.16
N ARG A 22 16.65 -6.12 0.87
CA ARG A 22 16.46 -7.54 0.69
C ARG A 22 15.05 -7.69 0.12
N GLN A 23 14.91 -7.69 -1.20
CA GLN A 23 13.61 -7.74 -1.87
C GLN A 23 12.87 -8.99 -1.38
N ILE A 24 11.78 -8.80 -0.63
CA ILE A 24 10.89 -9.88 -0.22
C ILE A 24 9.88 -10.10 -1.34
N ASP A 25 9.67 -11.35 -1.74
CA ASP A 25 8.66 -11.66 -2.74
C ASP A 25 7.27 -11.68 -2.10
N ILE A 26 6.27 -11.32 -2.90
CA ILE A 26 4.87 -11.49 -2.53
C ILE A 26 4.57 -12.99 -2.53
N PRO A 27 4.06 -13.56 -1.44
CA PRO A 27 3.80 -15.00 -1.38
C PRO A 27 2.76 -15.44 -2.41
N ASP A 28 3.01 -16.58 -3.04
CA ASP A 28 2.10 -17.16 -4.03
C ASP A 28 0.72 -17.43 -3.41
N ASP A 29 -0.33 -17.16 -4.17
CA ASP A 29 -1.73 -17.33 -3.77
C ASP A 29 -2.17 -16.58 -2.49
N TRP A 30 -1.40 -15.59 -2.05
CA TRP A 30 -1.77 -14.73 -0.94
C TRP A 30 -2.90 -13.77 -1.30
N THR A 31 -4.12 -14.26 -1.10
CA THR A 31 -5.36 -13.61 -1.52
C THR A 31 -6.02 -12.94 -0.34
N TRP A 32 -6.36 -11.66 -0.48
CA TRP A 32 -7.05 -10.88 0.53
C TRP A 32 -8.53 -10.80 0.18
N SER A 33 -9.39 -11.07 1.15
CA SER A 33 -10.84 -11.04 0.94
C SER A 33 -11.42 -9.72 1.39
N VAL A 34 -12.10 -9.03 0.48
CA VAL A 34 -12.87 -7.82 0.74
C VAL A 34 -14.33 -8.18 0.93
N GLU A 35 -14.91 -7.74 2.04
CA GLU A 35 -16.29 -7.97 2.40
C GLU A 35 -17.04 -6.65 2.59
N ASN A 36 -18.33 -6.65 2.32
CA ASN A 36 -19.22 -5.50 2.52
C ASN A 36 -18.72 -4.25 1.80
N TRP A 37 -18.20 -4.41 0.58
CA TRP A 37 -17.76 -3.28 -0.22
C TRP A 37 -18.91 -2.32 -0.47
N HIS A 38 -18.72 -1.06 -0.07
CA HIS A 38 -19.69 0.00 -0.23
C HIS A 38 -18.98 1.29 -0.64
N ALA A 39 -19.18 1.71 -1.89
CA ALA A 39 -18.64 2.96 -2.41
C ALA A 39 -19.73 3.81 -3.07
N GLY A 40 -19.64 5.12 -2.84
CA GLY A 40 -20.56 6.10 -3.41
C GLY A 40 -19.80 7.33 -3.89
N CYS A 41 -20.34 7.99 -4.92
CA CYS A 41 -19.82 9.28 -5.34
C CYS A 41 -20.93 10.27 -5.64
N GLN A 42 -20.83 11.44 -5.03
CA GLN A 42 -21.67 12.60 -5.31
C GLN A 42 -20.75 13.79 -5.59
N ARG A 43 -20.47 14.63 -4.58
CA ARG A 43 -19.48 15.72 -4.65
C ARG A 43 -18.06 15.22 -4.37
N THR A 44 -17.95 14.33 -3.40
CA THR A 44 -16.73 13.62 -3.02
C THR A 44 -17.05 12.13 -3.04
N CYS A 45 -16.12 11.32 -3.54
CA CYS A 45 -16.28 9.88 -3.52
C CYS A 45 -15.85 9.31 -2.17
N TYR A 46 -16.50 8.25 -1.71
CA TYR A 46 -16.20 7.61 -0.44
C TYR A 46 -16.28 6.09 -0.57
N TYR A 47 -15.67 5.40 0.38
CA TYR A 47 -15.68 3.95 0.47
C TYR A 47 -15.77 3.50 1.94
N ASN A 48 -16.32 2.31 2.14
CA ASN A 48 -16.10 1.52 3.32
C ASN A 48 -16.22 0.02 3.01
N PHE A 49 -15.43 -0.80 3.71
CA PHE A 49 -15.39 -2.25 3.54
C PHE A 49 -14.61 -2.90 4.70
N ASN A 50 -14.74 -4.21 4.84
CA ASN A 50 -13.82 -5.02 5.63
C ASN A 50 -12.82 -5.69 4.70
N VAL A 51 -11.57 -5.81 5.12
CA VAL A 51 -10.56 -6.62 4.43
C VAL A 51 -9.97 -7.63 5.41
N THR A 52 -9.83 -8.86 4.94
CA THR A 52 -9.19 -9.96 5.66
C THR A 52 -7.92 -10.34 4.92
N ILE A 53 -6.79 -10.14 5.59
CA ILE A 53 -5.45 -10.49 5.10
C ILE A 53 -5.04 -11.76 5.83
N PRO A 54 -4.84 -12.90 5.13
CA PRO A 54 -4.55 -14.16 5.79
C PRO A 54 -3.12 -14.19 6.33
N SER A 55 -2.94 -14.88 7.45
CA SER A 55 -1.61 -15.20 7.97
C SER A 55 -0.91 -16.22 7.08
N ILE A 56 0.41 -16.11 7.00
CA ILE A 56 1.28 -17.12 6.39
C ILE A 56 2.23 -17.60 7.47
N GLU A 57 2.19 -18.91 7.73
CA GLU A 57 2.98 -19.53 8.79
C GLU A 57 4.46 -19.16 8.69
N GLY A 58 5.01 -18.64 9.79
CA GLY A 58 6.41 -18.21 9.88
C GLY A 58 6.78 -16.96 9.07
N GLN A 59 5.85 -16.33 8.35
CA GLN A 59 6.17 -15.21 7.44
C GLN A 59 5.36 -13.95 7.69
N VAL A 60 4.03 -14.06 7.80
CA VAL A 60 3.11 -12.92 7.89
C VAL A 60 2.05 -13.23 8.93
N LEU A 61 1.86 -12.30 9.87
CA LEU A 61 0.71 -12.35 10.77
C LEU A 61 -0.40 -11.49 10.17
N GLY A 62 -1.47 -12.14 9.72
CA GLY A 62 -2.61 -11.52 9.09
C GLY A 62 -3.49 -10.71 10.05
N ALA A 63 -4.44 -9.97 9.47
CA ALA A 63 -5.38 -9.14 10.21
C ALA A 63 -6.70 -8.99 9.44
N LYS A 64 -7.78 -8.79 10.19
CA LYS A 64 -9.05 -8.28 9.68
C LYS A 64 -9.16 -6.81 10.04
N ALA A 65 -9.45 -5.96 9.08
CA ALA A 65 -9.56 -4.52 9.28
C ALA A 65 -10.79 -3.92 8.61
N TYR A 66 -11.40 -2.92 9.26
CA TYR A 66 -12.43 -2.07 8.67
C TYR A 66 -11.77 -0.82 8.07
N CYS A 67 -11.91 -0.66 6.77
CA CYS A 67 -11.41 0.48 6.04
C CYS A 67 -12.56 1.41 5.70
N SER A 68 -12.40 2.70 5.98
CA SER A 68 -13.35 3.73 5.55
C SER A 68 -12.61 5.01 5.24
N GLY A 69 -13.05 5.72 4.22
CA GLY A 69 -12.41 6.94 3.81
C GLY A 69 -13.16 7.67 2.71
N ALA A 70 -12.66 8.84 2.40
CA ALA A 70 -13.10 9.65 1.28
C ALA A 70 -11.94 9.87 0.32
N GLU A 71 -12.26 10.35 -0.87
CA GLU A 71 -11.28 10.88 -1.80
C GLU A 71 -10.46 11.99 -1.12
N SER A 72 -9.15 11.78 -1.00
CA SER A 72 -8.21 12.74 -0.40
C SER A 72 -6.83 12.60 -1.04
N ASP A 73 -6.33 13.67 -1.67
CA ASP A 73 -4.97 13.93 -2.21
C ASP A 73 -3.97 12.76 -2.19
N ASP A 74 -4.35 11.61 -2.77
CA ASP A 74 -3.59 10.36 -2.83
C ASP A 74 -3.03 9.79 -1.51
N ARG A 75 -3.58 10.18 -0.36
CA ARG A 75 -3.11 9.68 0.96
C ARG A 75 -3.78 8.38 1.35
N PHE A 76 -2.99 7.45 1.88
CA PHE A 76 -3.50 6.27 2.57
C PHE A 76 -4.11 6.67 3.91
N VAL A 77 -5.31 6.16 4.18
CA VAL A 77 -6.04 6.35 5.44
C VAL A 77 -5.98 5.04 6.21
N HIS A 78 -5.58 5.10 7.48
CA HIS A 78 -5.50 3.91 8.33
C HIS A 78 -6.87 3.26 8.54
N CYS A 79 -6.91 1.95 8.38
CA CYS A 79 -8.05 1.12 8.68
C CYS A 79 -8.04 0.74 10.17
N GLN A 80 -9.22 0.53 10.74
CA GLN A 80 -9.36 0.03 12.10
C GLN A 80 -9.13 -1.47 12.12
N ILE A 81 -8.14 -1.96 12.86
CA ILE A 81 -7.95 -3.40 13.08
C ILE A 81 -9.10 -3.93 13.94
N LEU A 82 -9.76 -4.96 13.45
CA LEU A 82 -10.86 -5.66 14.13
C LEU A 82 -10.35 -6.94 14.81
N GLU A 83 -9.53 -7.72 14.10
CA GLU A 83 -9.02 -9.01 14.56
C GLU A 83 -7.62 -9.29 14.00
N GLY A 84 -6.87 -10.18 14.65
CA GLY A 84 -5.54 -10.62 14.20
C GLY A 84 -4.39 -9.80 14.76
N ALA A 85 -3.26 -9.78 14.06
CA ALA A 85 -2.08 -9.05 14.50
C ALA A 85 -2.26 -7.53 14.35
N ASN A 86 -1.57 -6.77 15.20
CA ASN A 86 -1.58 -5.31 15.16
C ASN A 86 -0.66 -4.75 14.05
N ASN A 87 -0.76 -5.33 12.85
CA ASN A 87 -0.07 -4.87 11.66
C ASN A 87 -0.91 -3.78 10.97
N PRO A 88 -0.35 -2.59 10.70
CA PRO A 88 -1.11 -1.51 10.09
C PRO A 88 -1.71 -1.90 8.74
N VAL A 89 -2.99 -1.58 8.55
CA VAL A 89 -3.68 -1.65 7.26
C VAL A 89 -4.12 -0.24 6.91
N ALA A 90 -4.00 0.14 5.65
CA ALA A 90 -4.48 1.42 5.15
C ALA A 90 -5.10 1.28 3.77
N ALA A 91 -6.03 2.15 3.42
CA ALA A 91 -6.69 2.14 2.12
C ALA A 91 -6.79 3.55 1.54
N LYS A 92 -6.95 3.66 0.22
CA LYS A 92 -7.28 4.92 -0.47
C LYS A 92 -7.98 4.67 -1.79
N LEU A 93 -8.77 5.65 -2.22
CA LEU A 93 -9.13 5.78 -3.64
C LEU A 93 -7.93 6.39 -4.38
N LEU A 94 -7.67 5.92 -5.60
CA LEU A 94 -6.64 6.52 -6.45
C LEU A 94 -7.14 7.80 -7.11
N ALA A 95 -6.21 8.64 -7.54
CA ALA A 95 -6.50 9.83 -8.33
C ALA A 95 -7.45 9.56 -9.50
N ARG A 96 -8.27 10.58 -9.82
CA ARG A 96 -9.10 10.58 -11.03
C ARG A 96 -8.20 10.55 -12.27
N PRO A 97 -8.60 9.86 -13.35
CA PRO A 97 -7.85 9.88 -14.61
C PRO A 97 -7.75 11.31 -15.16
N GLU A 98 -6.56 11.71 -15.60
CA GLU A 98 -6.33 13.03 -16.20
C GLU A 98 -7.07 13.18 -17.54
N GLY A 99 -7.63 14.37 -17.79
CA GLY A 99 -8.31 14.70 -19.05
C GLY A 99 -9.80 14.31 -19.13
N GLY A 100 -10.37 13.73 -18.08
CA GLY A 100 -11.79 13.40 -18.02
C GLY A 100 -12.63 14.49 -17.35
N ASN A 101 -13.52 15.14 -18.10
CA ASN A 101 -14.62 15.95 -17.56
C ASN A 101 -15.43 15.14 -16.54
N GLY A 102 -15.18 15.31 -15.24
CA GLY A 102 -16.05 14.78 -14.18
C GLY A 102 -15.95 13.27 -13.91
N GLY A 103 -14.84 12.61 -14.24
CA GLY A 103 -14.63 11.20 -13.88
C GLY A 103 -14.53 10.98 -12.36
N VAL A 104 -14.98 9.83 -11.88
CA VAL A 104 -14.78 9.38 -10.48
C VAL A 104 -13.53 8.50 -10.38
N PRO A 105 -12.88 8.35 -9.20
CA PRO A 105 -11.83 7.35 -8.99
C PRO A 105 -12.26 5.98 -9.51
N GLN A 106 -11.46 5.41 -10.42
CA GLN A 106 -11.75 4.11 -11.05
C GLN A 106 -11.10 2.96 -10.29
N GLN A 107 -10.15 3.26 -9.41
CA GLN A 107 -9.33 2.27 -8.71
C GLN A 107 -9.14 2.68 -7.24
N PHE A 108 -8.92 1.68 -6.40
CA PHE A 108 -8.55 1.86 -5.01
C PHE A 108 -7.36 0.95 -4.68
N ALA A 109 -6.67 1.29 -3.62
CA ALA A 109 -5.53 0.54 -3.10
C ALA A 109 -5.74 0.19 -1.64
N VAL A 110 -5.25 -0.99 -1.25
CA VAL A 110 -5.12 -1.43 0.14
C VAL A 110 -3.66 -1.74 0.38
N SER A 111 -3.08 -1.19 1.43
CA SER A 111 -1.71 -1.44 1.86
C SER A 111 -1.71 -2.11 3.23
N PHE A 112 -0.92 -3.17 3.35
CA PHE A 112 -0.70 -3.90 4.59
C PHE A 112 0.78 -3.83 4.95
N GLN A 113 1.06 -3.35 6.16
CA GLN A 113 2.41 -3.25 6.68
C GLN A 113 2.75 -4.48 7.52
N LYS A 114 3.68 -5.31 7.04
CA LYS A 114 4.34 -6.31 7.86
C LYS A 114 5.36 -5.61 8.76
N SER A 115 5.13 -5.65 10.06
CA SER A 115 6.04 -5.08 11.06
C SER A 115 7.40 -5.79 11.08
N SER A 116 8.46 -5.04 11.41
CA SER A 116 9.81 -5.57 11.60
C SER A 116 9.87 -6.46 12.84
N TYR A 117 10.60 -7.57 12.77
CA TYR A 117 10.80 -8.49 13.91
C TYR A 117 12.23 -9.06 13.88
N GLU A 118 12.92 -9.04 15.03
CA GLU A 118 14.26 -9.65 15.22
C GLU A 118 15.26 -9.41 14.07
N GLY A 119 15.39 -8.16 13.60
CA GLY A 119 16.32 -7.79 12.53
C GLY A 119 15.81 -8.02 11.10
N SER A 120 14.57 -8.51 10.93
CA SER A 120 13.87 -8.47 9.65
C SER A 120 13.27 -7.07 9.44
N PRO A 121 13.51 -6.42 8.29
CA PRO A 121 12.93 -5.10 8.01
C PRO A 121 11.41 -5.17 7.82
N ALA A 122 10.76 -4.02 7.95
CA ALA A 122 9.33 -3.89 7.69
C ALA A 122 9.06 -3.71 6.18
N TYR A 123 7.90 -4.19 5.73
CA TYR A 123 7.51 -4.12 4.33
C TYR A 123 6.04 -3.74 4.20
N ASN A 124 5.74 -2.93 3.19
CA ASN A 124 4.38 -2.64 2.75
C ASN A 124 4.05 -3.50 1.54
N PHE A 125 2.98 -4.28 1.65
CA PHE A 125 2.38 -4.98 0.52
C PHE A 125 1.16 -4.18 0.07
N THR A 126 1.06 -3.85 -1.21
CA THR A 126 -0.05 -3.07 -1.74
C THR A 126 -0.79 -3.85 -2.81
N ALA A 127 -2.11 -3.92 -2.66
CA ALA A 127 -3.04 -4.52 -3.60
C ALA A 127 -3.91 -3.43 -4.22
N TYR A 128 -4.15 -3.55 -5.53
CA TYR A 128 -4.95 -2.62 -6.32
C TYR A 128 -6.17 -3.33 -6.89
N ASN A 129 -7.31 -2.66 -6.94
CA ASN A 129 -8.50 -3.19 -7.59
C ASN A 129 -9.39 -2.06 -8.15
N SER A 130 -10.32 -2.41 -9.03
CA SER A 130 -11.28 -1.48 -9.62
C SER A 130 -12.35 -1.10 -8.61
N THR A 131 -12.75 0.17 -8.62
CA THR A 131 -13.79 0.72 -7.73
C THR A 131 -15.16 0.53 -8.35
N THR A 132 -16.03 -0.24 -7.70
CA THR A 132 -17.45 -0.35 -8.11
C THR A 132 -18.31 0.53 -7.20
N TYR A 133 -19.03 1.49 -7.77
CA TYR A 133 -19.91 2.36 -7.00
C TYR A 133 -21.30 1.72 -6.83
N ASN A 134 -21.57 1.22 -5.63
CA ASN A 134 -22.74 0.41 -5.31
C ASN A 134 -23.56 0.95 -4.12
N ALA A 135 -23.40 2.22 -3.75
CA ALA A 135 -24.09 2.83 -2.60
C ALA A 135 -25.64 2.75 -2.62
N PHE A 136 -26.23 2.41 -3.77
CA PHE A 136 -27.69 2.25 -3.93
C PHE A 136 -28.09 0.82 -4.34
N VAL A 137 -27.17 -0.15 -4.25
CA VAL A 137 -27.37 -1.53 -4.68
C VAL A 137 -27.16 -2.47 -3.49
N ALA A 138 -28.08 -3.41 -3.32
CA ALA A 138 -27.98 -4.50 -2.35
C ALA A 138 -28.04 -5.85 -3.07
N PRO A 139 -27.36 -6.91 -2.58
CA PRO A 139 -26.47 -6.92 -1.41
C PRO A 139 -25.13 -6.22 -1.68
N LEU A 140 -24.39 -5.91 -0.60
CA LEU A 140 -23.01 -5.40 -0.73
C LEU A 140 -22.11 -6.45 -1.37
N MET A 141 -21.08 -5.98 -2.07
CA MET A 141 -20.21 -6.85 -2.85
C MET A 141 -19.10 -7.42 -1.98
N ASN A 142 -18.75 -8.68 -2.26
CA ASN A 142 -17.58 -9.35 -1.73
C ASN A 142 -16.72 -9.78 -2.92
N PHE A 143 -15.40 -9.64 -2.79
CA PHE A 143 -14.46 -10.04 -3.82
C PHE A 143 -13.08 -10.22 -3.23
N ASP A 144 -12.21 -10.85 -4.00
CA ASP A 144 -10.83 -11.07 -3.62
C ASP A 144 -9.88 -10.12 -4.35
N MET A 145 -8.75 -9.80 -3.72
CA MET A 145 -7.66 -9.05 -4.32
C MET A 145 -6.31 -9.64 -3.95
N LYS A 146 -5.31 -9.43 -4.81
CA LYS A 146 -3.93 -9.89 -4.57
C LYS A 146 -2.99 -8.68 -4.53
N PRO A 147 -2.03 -8.63 -3.61
CA PRO A 147 -0.98 -7.62 -3.64
C PRO A 147 -0.11 -7.80 -4.89
N THR A 148 0.27 -6.68 -5.50
CA THR A 148 1.10 -6.65 -6.71
C THR A 148 2.34 -5.79 -6.55
N GLU A 149 2.45 -5.08 -5.43
CA GLU A 149 3.56 -4.20 -5.12
C GLU A 149 4.07 -4.47 -3.70
N VAL A 150 5.38 -4.44 -3.54
CA VAL A 150 6.07 -4.57 -2.27
C VAL A 150 7.13 -3.49 -2.16
N LEU A 151 7.13 -2.77 -1.04
CA LEU A 151 8.09 -1.71 -0.74
C LEU A 151 8.71 -1.95 0.63
N GLY A 152 10.05 -1.91 0.71
CA GLY A 152 10.75 -1.85 1.97
C GLY A 152 10.45 -0.54 2.69
N THR A 153 10.21 -0.60 4.00
CA THR A 153 10.17 0.60 4.83
C THR A 153 11.45 0.64 5.65
N LEU A 154 12.27 1.66 5.40
CA LEU A 154 13.52 1.94 6.12
C LEU A 154 13.26 2.34 7.58
#